data_AF-A0A3C0WA67-F1
#
_entry.id   AF-A0A3C0WA67-F1
#
_cell.length_a   1.000
_cell.length_b   1.000
_cell.length_c   1.000
_cell.angle_alpha   90.00
_cell.angle_beta   90.00
_cell.angle_gamma   90.00
#
_symmetry.space_group_name_H-M   'P 1'
#
loop_
_entity.id
_entity.type
_entity.pdbx_description
1 polymer ?
#
loop_
_entity_poly.entity_id
_entity_poly.type
_entity_poly.pdbx_seq_one_letter_code
_entity_poly.pdbx_strand_id
1 'polypeptide(L)'
;MSENRPNFILLLGLEPRSDWTDEQVEEAIARFKMQLTRDEKNPRRAAKAAENRRLLPELQQVMRDPARRAEEAVAARAALQRAADEAYQEAGIYTAKGFLTPKEFEDLVNRYAPRGVSREALQRLFSGTAIHPPQPFSPLQPAQPYPQREELERWLEEQNYPYLNLYEFLGVQPPATPEELLARVEQKDREILQAVAPTPELLAERTLCAICRRTFADAQTLAGYNLYFYGHPLPQISIMVCRQGYANGGHITSAMHQALIRSALQTYSGEINAEDAALCVQRVAEAEGFRLDPLPAE
;
A
#
# COMPACT_ATOMS: atom_id res chain seq x y z
N MET A 1 10.16 -16.26 -35.16
CA MET A 1 11.00 -17.13 -34.30
C MET A 1 10.47 -17.01 -32.89
N SER A 2 10.26 -18.13 -32.20
CA SER A 2 9.41 -18.25 -31.01
C SER A 2 9.76 -17.26 -29.90
N GLU A 3 8.85 -16.33 -29.60
CA GLU A 3 8.97 -15.29 -28.55
C GLU A 3 9.07 -15.83 -27.12
N ASN A 4 9.17 -17.15 -26.92
CA ASN A 4 9.09 -17.79 -25.60
C ASN A 4 10.21 -18.82 -25.32
N ARG A 5 11.26 -18.92 -26.17
CA ARG A 5 12.39 -19.83 -25.89
C ARG A 5 13.37 -19.20 -24.87
N PRO A 6 13.79 -19.94 -23.83
CA PRO A 6 14.82 -19.45 -22.90
C PRO A 6 16.16 -19.29 -23.63
N ASN A 7 16.94 -18.30 -23.21
CA ASN A 7 18.31 -18.14 -23.70
C ASN A 7 19.19 -19.32 -23.24
N PHE A 8 19.93 -19.94 -24.16
CA PHE A 8 20.62 -21.19 -23.89
C PHE A 8 21.84 -21.04 -22.97
N ILE A 9 22.51 -19.88 -22.97
CA ILE A 9 23.61 -19.60 -22.04
C ILE A 9 23.09 -19.53 -20.61
N LEU A 10 21.97 -18.83 -20.40
CA LEU A 10 21.30 -18.76 -19.10
C LEU A 10 20.75 -20.12 -18.68
N LEU A 11 20.18 -20.89 -19.62
CA LEU A 11 19.64 -22.22 -19.37
C LEU A 11 20.73 -23.22 -18.93
N LEU A 12 21.94 -23.09 -19.48
CA LEU A 12 23.10 -23.89 -19.09
C LEU A 12 23.77 -23.41 -17.79
N GLY A 13 23.32 -22.30 -17.21
CA GLY A 13 23.93 -21.69 -16.03
C GLY A 13 25.34 -21.16 -16.29
N LEU A 14 25.60 -20.69 -17.51
CA LEU A 14 26.88 -20.09 -17.90
C LEU A 14 26.84 -18.57 -17.77
N GLU A 15 27.93 -17.95 -17.32
CA GLU A 15 28.08 -16.49 -17.33
C GLU A 15 28.20 -15.98 -18.76
N PRO A 16 27.48 -14.94 -19.20
CA PRO A 16 27.36 -14.57 -20.61
C PRO A 16 28.61 -13.86 -21.17
N ARG A 17 29.77 -14.52 -21.14
CA ARG A 17 31.03 -14.10 -21.76
C ARG A 17 31.11 -14.58 -23.22
N SER A 18 32.25 -14.47 -23.88
CA SER A 18 32.36 -14.82 -25.32
C SER A 18 33.49 -15.81 -25.60
N ASP A 19 34.25 -16.17 -24.57
CA ASP A 19 35.57 -16.81 -24.63
C ASP A 19 35.55 -18.26 -24.13
N TRP A 20 34.38 -18.91 -24.08
CA TRP A 20 34.34 -20.32 -23.70
C TRP A 20 35.03 -21.21 -24.73
N THR A 21 35.84 -22.14 -24.23
CA THR A 21 36.36 -23.23 -25.04
C THR A 21 35.26 -24.23 -25.37
N ASP A 22 35.42 -24.94 -26.49
CA ASP A 22 34.44 -25.97 -26.88
C ASP A 22 34.31 -27.07 -25.81
N GLU A 23 35.40 -27.37 -25.10
CA GLU A 23 35.41 -28.30 -23.96
C GLU A 23 34.51 -27.80 -22.81
N GLN A 24 34.58 -26.52 -22.45
CA GLN A 24 33.73 -25.93 -21.41
C GLN A 24 32.24 -25.96 -21.79
N VAL A 25 31.95 -25.76 -23.07
CA VAL A 25 30.58 -25.82 -23.59
C VAL A 25 30.03 -27.24 -23.55
N GLU A 26 30.82 -28.24 -23.99
CA GLU A 26 30.41 -29.64 -23.93
C GLU A 26 30.22 -30.12 -22.48
N GLU A 27 31.07 -29.69 -21.56
CA GLU A 27 30.91 -29.99 -20.14
C GLU A 27 29.61 -29.42 -19.58
N ALA A 28 29.26 -28.17 -19.93
CA ALA A 28 28.03 -27.53 -19.52
C ALA A 28 26.79 -28.25 -20.07
N ILE A 29 26.82 -28.64 -21.36
CA ILE A 29 25.76 -29.42 -22.00
C ILE A 29 25.60 -30.78 -21.31
N ALA A 30 26.70 -31.46 -21.01
CA ALA A 30 26.68 -32.76 -20.33
C ALA A 30 26.06 -32.65 -18.92
N ARG A 31 26.48 -31.64 -18.15
CA ARG A 31 25.94 -31.34 -16.83
C ARG A 31 24.44 -31.06 -16.89
N PHE A 32 24.01 -30.27 -17.88
CA PHE A 32 22.60 -29.95 -18.07
C PHE A 32 21.75 -31.18 -18.42
N LYS A 33 22.25 -32.08 -19.29
CA LYS A 33 21.57 -33.35 -19.61
C LYS A 33 21.42 -34.27 -18.39
N MET A 34 22.45 -34.34 -17.54
CA MET A 34 22.38 -35.08 -16.28
C MET A 34 21.32 -34.49 -15.34
N GLN A 35 21.26 -33.15 -15.26
CA GLN A 35 20.28 -32.45 -14.45
C GLN A 35 18.85 -32.69 -14.93
N LEU A 36 18.58 -32.59 -16.24
CA LEU A 36 17.26 -32.89 -16.81
C LEU A 36 16.79 -34.31 -16.49
N THR A 37 17.69 -35.29 -16.58
CA THR A 37 17.38 -36.70 -16.27
C THR A 37 17.00 -36.89 -14.80
N ARG A 38 17.55 -36.07 -13.89
CA ARG A 38 17.18 -36.06 -12.48
C ARG A 38 15.84 -35.34 -12.25
N ASP A 39 15.63 -34.19 -12.90
CA ASP A 39 14.42 -33.39 -12.74
C ASP A 39 13.18 -34.04 -13.36
N GLU A 40 13.33 -34.84 -14.41
CA GLU A 40 12.23 -35.66 -14.98
C GLU A 40 11.68 -36.69 -14.01
N LYS A 41 12.51 -37.18 -13.08
CA LYS A 41 12.08 -38.13 -12.03
C LYS A 41 11.38 -37.43 -10.87
N ASN A 42 11.39 -36.09 -10.82
CA ASN A 42 10.74 -35.31 -9.78
C ASN A 42 9.35 -34.86 -10.26
N PRO A 43 8.25 -35.27 -9.61
CA PRO A 43 6.89 -34.92 -10.02
C PRO A 43 6.63 -33.42 -10.17
N ARG A 44 7.32 -32.57 -9.38
CA ARG A 44 7.15 -31.11 -9.42
C ARG A 44 7.93 -30.43 -10.55
N ARG A 45 8.97 -31.08 -11.11
CA ARG A 45 9.86 -30.50 -12.13
C ARG A 45 9.77 -31.21 -13.48
N ALA A 46 9.12 -32.36 -13.54
CA ALA A 46 9.03 -33.21 -14.71
C ALA A 46 8.50 -32.47 -15.96
N ALA A 47 7.46 -31.65 -15.79
CA ALA A 47 6.88 -30.90 -16.91
C ALA A 47 7.89 -29.92 -17.55
N LYS A 48 8.61 -29.14 -16.72
CA LYS A 48 9.62 -28.18 -17.20
C LYS A 48 10.85 -28.90 -17.76
N ALA A 49 11.25 -30.01 -17.17
CA ALA A 49 12.36 -30.82 -17.66
C ALA A 49 12.06 -31.43 -19.04
N ALA A 50 10.83 -31.91 -19.26
CA ALA A 50 10.39 -32.40 -20.56
C ALA A 50 10.36 -31.30 -21.64
N GLU A 51 9.93 -30.09 -21.27
CA GLU A 51 9.98 -28.91 -22.16
C GLU A 51 11.43 -28.57 -22.54
N ASN A 52 12.32 -28.46 -21.55
CA ASN A 52 13.74 -28.19 -21.77
C ASN A 52 14.44 -29.29 -22.59
N ARG A 53 14.02 -30.56 -22.44
CA ARG A 53 14.55 -31.67 -23.23
C ARG A 53 14.23 -31.51 -24.73
N ARG A 54 13.08 -30.93 -25.08
CA ARG A 54 12.71 -30.64 -26.48
C ARG A 54 13.63 -29.59 -27.11
N LEU A 55 14.23 -28.72 -26.30
CA LEU A 55 15.15 -27.66 -26.75
C LEU A 55 16.61 -28.13 -26.91
N LEU A 56 16.97 -29.32 -26.42
CA LEU A 56 18.35 -29.82 -26.47
C LEU A 56 18.97 -29.84 -27.88
N PRO A 57 18.26 -30.26 -28.96
CA PRO A 57 18.87 -30.28 -30.29
C PRO A 57 19.26 -28.87 -30.77
N GLU A 58 18.37 -27.89 -30.60
CA GLU A 58 18.62 -26.50 -30.96
C GLU A 58 19.72 -25.89 -30.08
N LEU A 59 19.68 -26.15 -28.77
CA LEU A 59 20.70 -25.72 -27.82
C LEU A 59 22.09 -26.22 -28.22
N GLN A 60 22.23 -27.51 -28.55
CA GLN A 60 23.51 -28.06 -28.99
C GLN A 60 23.99 -27.42 -30.29
N GLN A 61 23.09 -27.15 -31.22
CA GLN A 61 23.43 -26.49 -32.49
C GLN A 61 23.95 -25.06 -32.26
N VAL A 62 23.24 -24.27 -31.44
CA VAL A 62 23.61 -22.88 -31.15
C VAL A 62 24.90 -22.81 -30.33
N MET A 63 25.03 -23.64 -29.30
CA MET A 63 26.19 -23.58 -28.40
C MET A 63 27.47 -24.13 -29.04
N ARG A 64 27.40 -25.09 -29.97
CA ARG A 64 28.59 -25.63 -30.66
C ARG A 64 29.11 -24.72 -31.78
N ASP A 65 28.29 -23.83 -32.30
CA ASP A 65 28.70 -22.84 -33.30
C ASP A 65 29.25 -21.58 -32.61
N PRO A 66 30.53 -21.21 -32.80
CA PRO A 66 31.13 -20.06 -32.14
C PRO A 66 30.45 -18.72 -32.46
N ALA A 67 29.96 -18.53 -33.69
CA ALA A 67 29.31 -17.28 -34.08
C ALA A 67 27.93 -17.16 -33.44
N ARG A 68 27.13 -18.22 -33.48
CA ARG A 68 25.81 -18.25 -32.84
C ARG A 68 25.89 -18.20 -31.32
N ARG A 69 26.90 -18.83 -30.73
CA ARG A 69 27.20 -18.74 -29.29
C ARG A 69 27.49 -17.30 -28.87
N ALA A 70 28.27 -16.57 -29.66
CA ALA A 70 28.57 -15.16 -29.38
C ALA A 70 27.31 -14.28 -29.46
N GLU A 71 26.44 -14.50 -30.46
CA GLU A 71 25.14 -13.81 -30.56
C GLU A 71 24.23 -14.13 -29.38
N GLU A 72 24.12 -15.41 -29.01
CA GLU A 72 23.33 -15.85 -27.85
C GLU A 72 23.88 -15.24 -26.55
N ALA A 73 25.20 -15.00 -26.45
CA ALA A 73 25.83 -14.36 -25.29
C ALA A 73 25.50 -12.87 -25.19
N VAL A 74 25.47 -12.16 -26.32
CA VAL A 74 25.00 -10.76 -26.37
C VAL A 74 23.53 -10.70 -25.96
N ALA A 75 22.70 -11.61 -26.48
CA ALA A 75 21.29 -11.70 -26.10
C ALA A 75 21.12 -12.04 -24.61
N ALA A 76 21.97 -12.90 -24.06
CA ALA A 76 21.98 -13.24 -22.64
C ALA A 76 22.31 -12.02 -21.76
N ARG A 77 23.33 -11.23 -22.12
CA ARG A 77 23.64 -9.97 -21.42
C ARG A 77 22.46 -9.00 -21.46
N ALA A 78 21.86 -8.82 -22.63
CA ALA A 78 20.70 -7.92 -22.77
C ALA A 78 19.47 -8.41 -21.98
N ALA A 79 19.30 -9.73 -21.85
CA ALA A 79 18.23 -10.33 -21.05
C ALA A 79 18.49 -10.18 -19.55
N LEU A 80 19.74 -10.37 -19.09
CA LEU A 80 20.12 -10.11 -17.70
C LEU A 80 19.97 -8.64 -17.34
N GLN A 81 20.40 -7.72 -18.22
CA GLN A 81 20.25 -6.29 -17.99
C GLN A 81 18.78 -5.90 -17.90
N ARG A 82 17.93 -6.37 -18.82
CA ARG A 82 16.48 -6.14 -18.74
C ARG A 82 15.86 -6.71 -17.48
N ALA A 83 16.24 -7.94 -17.08
CA ALA A 83 15.75 -8.53 -15.83
C ALA A 83 16.21 -7.74 -14.59
N ALA A 84 17.41 -7.17 -14.62
CA ALA A 84 17.91 -6.29 -13.57
C ALA A 84 17.16 -4.95 -13.55
N ASP A 85 16.88 -4.36 -14.72
CA ASP A 85 16.12 -3.11 -14.84
C ASP A 85 14.67 -3.29 -14.38
N GLU A 86 14.02 -4.40 -14.76
CA GLU A 86 12.68 -4.78 -14.30
C GLU A 86 12.65 -5.06 -12.79
N ALA A 87 13.64 -5.80 -12.28
CA ALA A 87 13.80 -6.01 -10.83
C ALA A 87 14.01 -4.69 -10.10
N TYR A 88 14.73 -3.73 -10.68
CA TYR A 88 14.94 -2.40 -10.13
C TYR A 88 13.65 -1.57 -10.10
N GLN A 89 12.89 -1.58 -11.19
CA GLN A 89 11.60 -0.90 -11.26
C GLN A 89 10.59 -1.48 -10.26
N GLU A 90 10.47 -2.80 -10.24
CA GLU A 90 9.55 -3.49 -9.33
C GLU A 90 9.99 -3.32 -7.87
N ALA A 91 11.29 -3.39 -7.59
CA ALA A 91 11.85 -3.03 -6.29
C ALA A 91 11.47 -1.61 -5.88
N GLY A 92 11.57 -0.63 -6.80
CA GLY A 92 11.15 0.76 -6.58
C GLY A 92 9.70 0.86 -6.10
N ILE A 93 8.79 0.10 -6.73
CA ILE A 93 7.38 0.03 -6.35
C ILE A 93 7.23 -0.53 -4.93
N TYR A 94 7.91 -1.64 -4.61
CA TYR A 94 7.87 -2.23 -3.27
C TYR A 94 8.48 -1.33 -2.19
N THR A 95 9.49 -0.52 -2.52
CA THR A 95 10.10 0.43 -1.57
C THR A 95 9.29 1.71 -1.37
N ALA A 96 8.32 2.01 -2.23
CA ALA A 96 7.51 3.22 -2.12
C ALA A 96 6.74 3.32 -0.79
N LYS A 97 6.45 2.18 -0.13
CA LYS A 97 5.84 2.11 1.20
C LYS A 97 6.83 2.19 2.38
N GLY A 98 8.13 2.38 2.10
CA GLY A 98 9.19 2.59 3.11
C GLY A 98 9.75 1.33 3.78
N PHE A 99 9.16 0.14 3.58
CA PHE A 99 9.65 -1.14 4.12
C PHE A 99 9.30 -2.31 3.19
N LEU A 100 9.97 -3.46 3.35
CA LEU A 100 9.71 -4.69 2.60
C LEU A 100 9.42 -5.84 3.57
N THR A 101 8.45 -6.70 3.28
CA THR A 101 8.25 -7.91 4.09
C THR A 101 9.21 -9.04 3.69
N PRO A 102 9.58 -9.96 4.60
CA PRO A 102 10.37 -11.14 4.27
C PRO A 102 9.75 -11.94 3.13
N LYS A 103 8.41 -12.09 3.13
CA LYS A 103 7.71 -12.82 2.07
C LYS A 103 7.84 -12.11 0.71
N GLU A 104 7.64 -10.80 0.66
CA GLU A 104 7.78 -10.03 -0.59
C GLU A 104 9.22 -10.07 -1.12
N PHE A 105 10.21 -10.01 -0.23
CA PHE A 105 11.61 -10.18 -0.61
C PHE A 105 11.86 -11.58 -1.20
N GLU A 106 11.37 -12.64 -0.54
CA GLU A 106 11.50 -14.00 -1.06
C GLU A 106 10.75 -14.19 -2.39
N ASP A 107 9.57 -13.58 -2.55
CA ASP A 107 8.80 -13.65 -3.79
C ASP A 107 9.56 -12.97 -4.95
N LEU A 108 10.20 -11.82 -4.70
CA LEU A 108 11.09 -11.16 -5.66
C LEU A 108 12.32 -12.02 -5.99
N VAL A 109 12.98 -12.58 -4.98
CA VAL A 109 14.12 -13.50 -5.19
C VAL A 109 13.69 -14.69 -6.04
N ASN A 110 12.55 -15.31 -5.73
CA ASN A 110 12.04 -16.47 -6.48
C ASN A 110 11.63 -16.12 -7.91
N ARG A 111 11.15 -14.89 -8.16
CA ARG A 111 10.75 -14.42 -9.48
C ARG A 111 11.94 -14.11 -10.38
N TYR A 112 12.99 -13.49 -9.84
CA TYR A 112 14.13 -13.02 -10.63
C TYR A 112 15.37 -13.92 -10.57
N ALA A 113 15.47 -14.86 -9.61
CA ALA A 113 16.55 -15.85 -9.58
C ALA A 113 16.60 -16.72 -10.86
N PRO A 114 15.48 -17.20 -11.42
CA PRO A 114 15.49 -17.90 -12.72
C PRO A 114 15.94 -17.03 -13.89
N ARG A 115 15.92 -15.70 -13.73
CA ARG A 115 16.35 -14.72 -14.74
C ARG A 115 17.77 -14.21 -14.50
N GLY A 116 18.52 -14.84 -13.58
CA GLY A 116 19.93 -14.56 -13.33
C GLY A 116 20.21 -13.39 -12.38
N VAL A 117 19.19 -12.82 -11.72
CA VAL A 117 19.40 -11.83 -10.66
C VAL A 117 19.68 -12.55 -9.35
N SER A 118 20.85 -12.29 -8.75
CA SER A 118 21.21 -12.94 -7.49
C SER A 118 20.47 -12.33 -6.30
N ARG A 119 20.31 -13.11 -5.23
CA ARG A 119 19.74 -12.63 -3.97
C ARG A 119 20.55 -11.46 -3.40
N GLU A 120 21.88 -11.51 -3.50
CA GLU A 120 22.79 -10.48 -3.01
C GLU A 120 22.63 -9.18 -3.80
N ALA A 121 22.37 -9.28 -5.11
CA ALA A 121 22.06 -8.12 -5.95
C ALA A 121 20.75 -7.47 -5.49
N LEU A 122 19.70 -8.24 -5.25
CA LEU A 122 18.45 -7.73 -4.68
C LEU A 122 18.68 -7.14 -3.28
N GLN A 123 19.42 -7.81 -2.40
CA GLN A 123 19.77 -7.29 -1.06
C GLN A 123 20.50 -5.94 -1.12
N ARG A 124 21.40 -5.75 -2.09
CA ARG A 124 22.06 -4.46 -2.30
C ARG A 124 21.08 -3.38 -2.74
N LEU A 125 20.14 -3.72 -3.62
CA LEU A 125 19.09 -2.79 -4.05
C LEU A 125 18.20 -2.33 -2.88
N PHE A 126 17.91 -3.23 -1.93
CA PHE A 126 17.12 -2.93 -0.74
C PHE A 126 17.95 -2.52 0.48
N SER A 127 19.25 -2.23 0.34
CA SER A 127 20.14 -1.94 1.47
C SER A 127 19.72 -0.72 2.31
N GLY A 128 18.95 0.21 1.73
CA GLY A 128 18.34 1.35 2.43
C GLY A 128 16.89 1.13 2.87
N THR A 129 16.31 -0.05 2.64
CA THR A 129 14.91 -0.38 2.96
C THR A 129 14.86 -1.39 4.08
N ALA A 130 14.15 -1.08 5.17
CA ALA A 130 14.05 -2.00 6.28
C ALA A 130 13.20 -3.23 5.91
N ILE A 131 13.75 -4.43 6.11
CA ILE A 131 12.98 -5.67 5.97
C ILE A 131 12.30 -5.95 7.30
N HIS A 132 11.03 -5.60 7.40
CA HIS A 132 10.22 -5.85 8.59
C HIS A 132 9.28 -7.02 8.31
N PRO A 133 9.13 -8.00 9.22
CA PRO A 133 8.01 -8.94 9.15
C PRO A 133 6.75 -8.14 8.85
N PRO A 134 5.80 -8.67 8.04
CA PRO A 134 4.50 -8.02 7.97
C PRO A 134 4.09 -7.81 9.41
N GLN A 135 3.96 -6.54 9.83
CA GLN A 135 3.28 -6.31 11.08
C GLN A 135 1.95 -7.03 10.88
N PRO A 136 1.55 -7.91 11.82
CA PRO A 136 0.21 -8.44 11.74
C PRO A 136 -0.65 -7.21 11.51
N PHE A 137 -1.49 -7.26 10.48
CA PHE A 137 -2.59 -6.33 10.41
C PHE A 137 -3.20 -6.44 11.79
N SER A 138 -2.96 -5.45 12.65
CA SER A 138 -3.89 -5.23 13.71
C SER A 138 -5.14 -4.98 12.90
N PRO A 139 -6.17 -5.85 13.00
CA PRO A 139 -7.48 -5.34 12.68
C PRO A 139 -7.51 -3.98 13.37
N LEU A 140 -7.89 -2.91 12.68
CA LEU A 140 -8.44 -1.77 13.40
C LEU A 140 -9.32 -2.42 14.48
N GLN A 141 -8.88 -2.34 15.75
CA GLN A 141 -9.51 -3.12 16.79
C GLN A 141 -11.00 -2.81 16.64
N PRO A 142 -11.90 -3.82 16.66
CA PRO A 142 -13.33 -3.56 16.51
C PRO A 142 -13.65 -2.36 17.40
N ALA A 143 -14.11 -1.28 16.76
CA ALA A 143 -14.11 0.04 17.36
C ALA A 143 -14.66 -0.09 18.77
N GLN A 144 -13.87 0.31 19.77
CA GLN A 144 -14.43 0.50 21.11
C GLN A 144 -15.57 1.51 20.92
N PRO A 145 -16.82 1.15 21.21
CA PRO A 145 -17.96 2.00 20.92
C PRO A 145 -17.73 3.35 21.59
N TYR A 146 -17.87 4.44 20.83
CA TYR A 146 -17.75 5.79 21.36
C TYR A 146 -18.74 5.96 22.53
N PRO A 147 -18.27 6.03 23.79
CA PRO A 147 -19.15 5.88 24.94
C PRO A 147 -20.15 7.02 25.07
N GLN A 148 -19.81 8.20 24.57
CA GLN A 148 -20.65 9.39 24.61
C GLN A 148 -21.54 9.55 23.36
N ARG A 149 -21.66 8.50 22.52
CA ARG A 149 -22.45 8.51 21.28
C ARG A 149 -23.89 8.95 21.51
N GLU A 150 -24.64 8.19 22.31
CA GLU A 150 -26.08 8.42 22.49
C GLU A 150 -26.37 9.80 23.08
N GLU A 151 -25.48 10.27 23.98
CA GLU A 151 -25.59 11.59 24.59
C GLU A 151 -25.31 12.71 23.58
N LEU A 152 -24.30 12.53 22.72
CA LEU A 152 -24.00 13.47 21.65
C LEU A 152 -25.13 13.53 20.62
N GLU A 153 -25.61 12.40 20.14
CA GLU A 153 -26.72 12.32 19.16
C GLU A 153 -27.96 13.03 19.69
N ARG A 154 -28.34 12.72 20.93
CA ARG A 154 -29.48 13.37 21.59
C ARG A 154 -29.31 14.89 21.67
N TRP A 155 -28.13 15.38 22.06
CA TRP A 155 -27.88 16.82 22.14
C TRP A 155 -27.96 17.46 20.75
N LEU A 156 -27.38 16.85 19.72
CA LEU A 156 -27.42 17.38 18.35
C LEU A 156 -28.86 17.46 17.81
N GLU A 157 -29.68 16.45 18.09
CA GLU A 157 -31.10 16.44 17.73
C GLU A 157 -31.90 17.52 18.48
N GLU A 158 -31.74 17.61 19.80
CA GLU A 158 -32.43 18.59 20.65
C GLU A 158 -32.10 20.04 20.25
N GLN A 159 -30.86 20.30 19.83
CA GLN A 159 -30.41 21.62 19.43
C GLN A 159 -30.52 21.88 17.91
N ASN A 160 -31.05 20.93 17.13
CA ASN A 160 -31.22 21.01 15.68
C ASN A 160 -29.91 21.30 14.91
N TYR A 161 -28.82 20.64 15.33
CA TYR A 161 -27.50 20.68 14.68
C TYR A 161 -27.08 19.30 14.16
N PRO A 162 -27.83 18.68 13.22
CA PRO A 162 -27.62 17.27 12.84
C PRO A 162 -26.24 16.95 12.22
N TYR A 163 -25.47 17.97 11.82
CA TYR A 163 -24.20 17.80 11.12
C TYR A 163 -22.99 18.39 11.85
N LEU A 164 -23.17 18.92 13.07
CA LEU A 164 -22.09 19.56 13.81
C LEU A 164 -21.15 18.50 14.44
N ASN A 165 -19.86 18.55 14.12
CA ASN A 165 -18.84 17.82 14.91
C ASN A 165 -18.27 18.65 16.05
N LEU A 166 -17.63 17.94 16.99
CA LEU A 166 -16.88 18.53 18.09
C LEU A 166 -15.67 19.36 17.62
N TYR A 167 -15.06 19.06 16.45
CA TYR A 167 -13.98 19.87 15.89
C TYR A 167 -14.48 21.22 15.38
N GLU A 168 -15.56 21.23 14.61
CA GLU A 168 -16.26 22.42 14.14
C GLU A 168 -16.81 23.24 15.30
N PHE A 169 -17.40 22.57 16.31
CA PHE A 169 -17.81 23.21 17.54
C PHE A 169 -16.65 23.94 18.24
N LEU A 170 -15.48 23.32 18.32
CA LEU A 170 -14.30 23.93 18.94
C LEU A 170 -13.54 24.90 18.03
N GLY A 171 -13.87 24.97 16.75
CA GLY A 171 -13.12 25.74 15.76
C GLY A 171 -11.66 25.26 15.60
N VAL A 172 -11.44 23.96 15.71
CA VAL A 172 -10.11 23.32 15.57
C VAL A 172 -10.12 22.43 14.35
N GLN A 173 -9.06 22.50 13.53
CA GLN A 173 -8.90 21.56 12.43
C GLN A 173 -8.17 20.30 12.94
N PRO A 174 -8.64 19.09 12.62
CA PRO A 174 -7.85 17.89 12.83
C PRO A 174 -6.70 17.79 11.80
N PRO A 175 -5.61 17.05 12.09
CA PRO A 175 -5.36 16.35 13.35
C PRO A 175 -5.00 17.33 14.48
N ALA A 176 -5.49 17.04 15.69
CA ALA A 176 -5.19 17.81 16.89
C ALA A 176 -4.95 16.85 18.06
N THR A 177 -4.05 17.20 18.98
CA THR A 177 -3.79 16.35 20.14
C THR A 177 -4.91 16.46 21.17
N PRO A 178 -5.12 15.44 22.04
CA PRO A 178 -6.06 15.55 23.16
C PRO A 178 -5.82 16.81 24.01
N GLU A 179 -4.56 17.18 24.25
CA GLU A 179 -4.19 18.37 25.01
C GLU A 179 -4.65 19.66 24.32
N GLU A 180 -4.45 19.77 23.01
CA GLU A 180 -4.90 20.93 22.23
C GLU A 180 -6.43 21.06 22.23
N LEU A 181 -7.12 19.93 22.06
CA LEU A 181 -8.58 19.87 22.08
C LEU A 181 -9.13 20.25 23.45
N LEU A 182 -8.59 19.68 24.53
CA LEU A 182 -8.98 20.02 25.91
C LEU A 182 -8.70 21.48 26.23
N ALA A 183 -7.55 22.03 25.82
CA ALA A 183 -7.25 23.44 26.00
C ALA A 183 -8.29 24.35 25.31
N ARG A 184 -8.73 23.97 24.10
CA ARG A 184 -9.79 24.70 23.40
C ARG A 184 -11.16 24.54 24.08
N VAL A 185 -11.48 23.37 24.62
CA VAL A 185 -12.70 23.16 25.41
C VAL A 185 -12.73 24.09 26.63
N GLU A 186 -11.62 24.18 27.38
CA GLU A 186 -11.54 25.07 28.55
C GLU A 186 -11.57 26.55 28.17
N GLN A 187 -11.04 26.91 27.01
CA GLN A 187 -11.22 28.26 26.48
C GLN A 187 -12.70 28.54 26.21
N LYS A 188 -13.39 27.65 25.48
CA LYS A 188 -14.78 27.86 25.09
C LYS A 188 -15.74 27.87 26.29
N ASP A 189 -15.56 26.99 27.28
CA ASP A 189 -16.38 27.02 28.51
C ASP A 189 -16.15 28.30 29.33
N ARG A 190 -14.91 28.83 29.37
CA ARG A 190 -14.64 30.14 30.00
C ARG A 190 -15.31 31.29 29.25
N GLU A 191 -15.27 31.29 27.92
CA GLU A 191 -15.95 32.31 27.10
C GLU A 191 -17.46 32.32 27.36
N ILE A 192 -18.09 31.14 27.46
CA ILE A 192 -19.52 31.02 27.79
C ILE A 192 -19.79 31.57 29.20
N LEU A 193 -18.96 31.25 30.19
CA LEU A 193 -19.11 31.72 31.57
C LEU A 193 -18.91 33.22 31.74
N GLN A 194 -18.08 33.84 30.89
CA GLN A 194 -17.77 35.26 30.94
C GLN A 194 -18.70 36.12 30.06
N ALA A 195 -19.59 35.50 29.29
CA ALA A 195 -20.54 36.20 28.43
C ALA A 195 -21.50 37.08 29.25
N VAL A 196 -21.68 38.32 28.80
CA VAL A 196 -22.65 39.25 29.41
C VAL A 196 -24.04 38.90 28.87
N ALA A 197 -24.96 38.51 29.76
CA ALA A 197 -26.33 38.06 29.44
C ALA A 197 -26.37 36.87 28.44
N PRO A 198 -25.83 35.69 28.84
CA PRO A 198 -25.78 34.52 27.96
C PRO A 198 -27.19 34.04 27.62
N THR A 199 -27.42 33.72 26.34
CA THR A 199 -28.70 33.15 25.89
C THR A 199 -28.83 31.69 26.34
N PRO A 200 -30.06 31.13 26.41
CA PRO A 200 -30.27 29.72 26.73
C PRO A 200 -29.50 28.78 25.79
N GLU A 201 -29.40 29.13 24.51
CA GLU A 201 -28.67 28.37 23.49
C GLU A 201 -27.17 28.34 23.79
N LEU A 202 -26.59 29.50 24.17
CA LEU A 202 -25.19 29.60 24.54
C LEU A 202 -24.88 28.80 25.82
N LEU A 203 -25.81 28.77 26.78
CA LEU A 203 -25.65 27.96 27.99
C LEU A 203 -25.78 26.45 27.70
N ALA A 204 -26.58 26.05 26.71
CA ALA A 204 -26.71 24.66 26.29
C ALA A 204 -25.41 24.10 25.68
N GLU A 205 -24.56 24.95 25.09
CA GLU A 205 -23.22 24.57 24.61
C GLU A 205 -22.29 24.08 25.72
N ARG A 206 -22.56 24.40 26.99
CA ARG A 206 -21.77 23.89 28.12
C ARG A 206 -21.91 22.37 28.28
N THR A 207 -23.08 21.82 27.95
CA THR A 207 -23.29 20.37 27.91
C THR A 207 -22.39 19.75 26.84
N LEU A 208 -22.27 20.40 25.68
CA LEU A 208 -21.37 19.95 24.61
C LEU A 208 -19.89 20.07 25.03
N CYS A 209 -19.51 21.10 25.79
CA CYS A 209 -18.17 21.18 26.40
C CYS A 209 -17.91 20.00 27.37
N ALA A 210 -18.90 19.60 28.18
CA ALA A 210 -18.77 18.45 29.07
C ALA A 210 -18.68 17.10 28.32
N ILE A 211 -19.35 16.96 27.18
CA ILE A 211 -19.17 15.84 26.25
C ILE A 211 -17.73 15.86 25.72
N CYS A 212 -17.26 17.00 25.17
CA CYS A 212 -15.91 17.14 24.64
C CYS A 212 -14.81 16.76 25.65
N ARG A 213 -14.93 17.17 26.93
CA ARG A 213 -13.94 16.81 27.97
C ARG A 213 -13.79 15.30 28.14
N ARG A 214 -14.91 14.57 28.08
CA ARG A 214 -14.91 13.11 28.20
C ARG A 214 -14.44 12.44 26.93
N THR A 215 -14.78 13.02 25.78
CA THR A 215 -14.38 12.54 24.46
C THR A 215 -12.89 12.71 24.18
N PHE A 216 -12.29 13.78 24.68
CA PHE A 216 -10.87 14.13 24.48
C PHE A 216 -10.02 13.86 25.72
N ALA A 217 -10.53 13.08 26.67
CA ALA A 217 -9.84 12.79 27.92
C ALA A 217 -8.53 12.04 27.68
N ASP A 218 -8.51 11.16 26.68
CA ASP A 218 -7.35 10.36 26.30
C ASP A 218 -7.38 10.02 24.80
N ALA A 219 -6.26 9.48 24.31
CA ALA A 219 -6.12 9.09 22.91
C ALA A 219 -7.11 7.98 22.49
N GLN A 220 -7.56 7.14 23.42
CA GLN A 220 -8.45 6.02 23.12
C GLN A 220 -9.89 6.51 22.86
N THR A 221 -10.40 7.39 23.72
CA THR A 221 -11.73 8.02 23.59
C THR A 221 -11.79 8.95 22.39
N LEU A 222 -10.71 9.71 22.12
CA LEU A 222 -10.58 10.53 20.92
C LEU A 222 -10.60 9.66 19.65
N ALA A 223 -9.87 8.54 19.64
CA ALA A 223 -9.91 7.59 18.53
C ALA A 223 -11.31 6.98 18.34
N GLY A 224 -12.02 6.65 19.44
CA GLY A 224 -13.40 6.18 19.41
C GLY A 224 -14.36 7.20 18.81
N TYR A 225 -14.25 8.48 19.18
CA TYR A 225 -15.03 9.56 18.59
C TYR A 225 -14.69 9.79 17.11
N ASN A 226 -13.40 9.77 16.76
CA ASN A 226 -12.99 9.90 15.36
C ASN A 226 -13.58 8.77 14.53
N LEU A 227 -13.58 7.53 15.03
CA LEU A 227 -14.23 6.41 14.35
C LEU A 227 -15.75 6.55 14.29
N TYR A 228 -16.40 7.05 15.35
CA TYR A 228 -17.84 7.26 15.39
C TYR A 228 -18.32 8.34 14.42
N PHE A 229 -17.69 9.52 14.45
CA PHE A 229 -18.13 10.66 13.66
C PHE A 229 -17.69 10.56 12.18
N TYR A 230 -16.59 9.85 11.90
CA TYR A 230 -16.01 9.80 10.56
C TYR A 230 -15.99 8.41 9.92
N GLY A 231 -16.53 7.39 10.59
CA GLY A 231 -16.41 5.98 10.19
C GLY A 231 -14.98 5.41 10.21
N HIS A 232 -13.96 6.27 10.09
CA HIS A 232 -12.60 5.93 9.64
C HIS A 232 -11.51 6.80 10.28
N PRO A 233 -10.26 6.31 10.32
CA PRO A 233 -9.19 6.90 11.13
C PRO A 233 -8.65 8.28 10.66
N LEU A 234 -9.19 8.89 9.60
CA LEU A 234 -8.68 10.14 9.02
C LEU A 234 -9.73 11.28 9.10
N PRO A 235 -9.87 11.95 10.27
CA PRO A 235 -10.91 12.95 10.51
C PRO A 235 -11.02 14.05 9.46
N GLN A 236 -9.89 14.62 9.01
CA GLN A 236 -9.92 15.74 8.07
C GLN A 236 -10.49 15.32 6.70
N ILE A 237 -10.16 14.11 6.26
CA ILE A 237 -10.61 13.58 4.97
C ILE A 237 -12.07 13.24 5.02
N SER A 238 -12.53 12.64 6.12
CA SER A 238 -13.96 12.36 6.29
C SER A 238 -14.81 13.64 6.33
N ILE A 239 -14.34 14.73 6.97
CA ILE A 239 -15.00 16.05 6.85
C ILE A 239 -15.11 16.47 5.38
N MET A 240 -14.01 16.36 4.63
CA MET A 240 -13.99 16.77 3.22
C MET A 240 -14.93 15.92 2.36
N VAL A 241 -14.98 14.61 2.59
CA VAL A 241 -15.91 13.68 1.90
C VAL A 241 -17.35 14.10 2.18
N CYS A 242 -17.73 14.32 3.45
CA CYS A 242 -19.07 14.74 3.81
C CYS A 242 -19.44 16.08 3.18
N ARG A 243 -18.58 17.09 3.31
CA ARG A 243 -18.83 18.43 2.71
C ARG A 243 -19.05 18.35 1.21
N GLN A 244 -18.23 17.57 0.51
CA GLN A 244 -18.32 17.41 -0.94
C GLN A 244 -19.54 16.59 -1.37
N GLY A 245 -19.85 15.51 -0.65
CA GLY A 245 -21.05 14.71 -0.85
C GLY A 245 -22.32 15.53 -0.68
N TYR A 246 -22.48 16.22 0.45
CA TYR A 246 -23.65 17.06 0.73
C TYR A 246 -23.80 18.22 -0.25
N ALA A 247 -22.70 18.91 -0.59
CA ALA A 247 -22.72 20.01 -1.55
C ALA A 247 -23.10 19.57 -2.97
N ASN A 248 -22.87 18.30 -3.30
CA ASN A 248 -23.14 17.74 -4.63
C ASN A 248 -24.28 16.70 -4.63
N GLY A 249 -25.29 16.90 -3.77
CA GLY A 249 -26.51 16.09 -3.77
C GLY A 249 -26.30 14.60 -3.47
N GLY A 250 -25.26 14.28 -2.69
CA GLY A 250 -24.89 12.91 -2.33
C GLY A 250 -24.04 12.20 -3.39
N HIS A 251 -23.44 12.91 -4.35
CA HIS A 251 -22.60 12.31 -5.40
C HIS A 251 -21.16 12.80 -5.30
N ILE A 252 -20.20 11.88 -5.25
CA ILE A 252 -18.77 12.17 -5.29
C ILE A 252 -18.21 11.65 -6.61
N THR A 253 -17.85 12.58 -7.50
CA THR A 253 -17.32 12.26 -8.84
C THR A 253 -15.91 11.67 -8.77
N SER A 254 -15.46 11.00 -9.82
CA SER A 254 -14.10 10.44 -9.90
C SER A 254 -13.00 11.50 -9.68
N ALA A 255 -13.21 12.73 -10.15
CA ALA A 255 -12.27 13.84 -9.95
C ALA A 255 -12.21 14.29 -8.48
N MET A 256 -13.37 14.34 -7.80
CA MET A 256 -13.46 14.65 -6.37
C MET A 256 -12.83 13.53 -5.54
N HIS A 257 -13.11 12.26 -5.88
CA HIS A 257 -12.53 11.08 -5.25
C HIS A 257 -10.99 11.12 -5.33
N GLN A 258 -10.42 11.35 -6.51
CA GLN A 258 -8.97 11.46 -6.69
C GLN A 258 -8.37 12.69 -5.98
N ALA A 259 -9.10 13.80 -5.87
CA ALA A 259 -8.67 14.97 -5.10
C ALA A 259 -8.67 14.71 -3.58
N LEU A 260 -9.68 13.99 -3.07
CA LEU A 260 -9.78 13.61 -1.66
C LEU A 260 -8.62 12.67 -1.27
N ILE A 261 -8.28 11.69 -2.11
CA ILE A 261 -7.12 10.81 -1.89
C ILE A 261 -5.82 11.61 -1.89
N ARG A 262 -5.62 12.51 -2.87
CA ARG A 262 -4.42 13.38 -2.88
C ARG A 262 -4.33 14.25 -1.64
N SER A 263 -5.44 14.81 -1.18
CA SER A 263 -5.48 15.58 0.06
C SER A 263 -5.12 14.73 1.28
N ALA A 264 -5.58 13.48 1.34
CA ALA A 264 -5.23 12.54 2.40
C ALA A 264 -3.73 12.26 2.44
N LEU A 265 -3.13 11.98 1.29
CA LEU A 265 -1.70 11.72 1.15
C LEU A 265 -0.83 12.94 1.48
N GLN A 266 -1.35 14.16 1.25
CA GLN A 266 -0.67 15.40 1.61
C GLN A 266 -0.76 15.69 3.11
N THR A 267 -1.96 15.57 3.69
CA THR A 267 -2.19 15.83 5.12
C THR A 267 -1.47 14.82 6.01
N TYR A 268 -1.55 13.53 5.66
CA TYR A 268 -1.03 12.41 6.46
C TYR A 268 0.21 11.80 5.80
N SER A 269 1.08 12.65 5.25
CA SER A 269 2.24 12.24 4.47
C SER A 269 3.17 11.33 5.28
N GLY A 270 3.43 10.13 4.76
CA GLY A 270 4.28 9.13 5.41
C GLY A 270 3.57 8.30 6.50
N GLU A 271 2.32 8.61 6.84
CA GLU A 271 1.51 7.86 7.80
C GLU A 271 0.54 6.88 7.13
N ILE A 272 0.10 7.20 5.90
CA ILE A 272 -0.84 6.38 5.12
C ILE A 272 -0.42 6.27 3.65
N ASN A 273 -0.87 5.21 2.97
CA ASN A 273 -0.69 5.04 1.52
C ASN A 273 -1.97 5.38 0.73
N ALA A 274 -1.88 5.29 -0.60
CA ALA A 274 -2.99 5.66 -1.49
C ALA A 274 -4.21 4.74 -1.36
N GLU A 275 -3.99 3.46 -1.04
CA GLU A 275 -5.06 2.49 -0.81
C GLU A 275 -5.78 2.78 0.50
N ASP A 276 -5.05 3.11 1.57
CA ASP A 276 -5.62 3.49 2.87
C ASP A 276 -6.46 4.78 2.75
N ALA A 277 -5.95 5.75 2.00
CA ALA A 277 -6.67 6.98 1.69
C ALA A 277 -7.95 6.72 0.87
N ALA A 278 -7.87 5.89 -0.17
CA ALA A 278 -9.03 5.52 -1.00
C ALA A 278 -10.09 4.77 -0.18
N LEU A 279 -9.66 3.82 0.64
CA LEU A 279 -10.52 3.05 1.52
C LEU A 279 -11.22 3.94 2.54
N CYS A 280 -10.52 4.95 3.09
CA CYS A 280 -11.14 5.94 3.96
C CYS A 280 -12.26 6.71 3.25
N VAL A 281 -11.99 7.24 2.05
CA VAL A 281 -13.00 7.97 1.25
C VAL A 281 -14.20 7.08 0.94
N GLN A 282 -13.94 5.84 0.52
CA GLN A 282 -14.98 4.88 0.19
C GLN A 282 -15.90 4.59 1.37
N ARG A 283 -15.33 4.26 2.53
CA ARG A 283 -16.15 3.82 3.65
C ARG A 283 -16.93 4.98 4.29
N VAL A 284 -16.42 6.22 4.24
CA VAL A 284 -17.19 7.42 4.60
C VAL A 284 -18.37 7.61 3.64
N ALA A 285 -18.13 7.50 2.32
CA ALA A 285 -19.18 7.62 1.33
C ALA A 285 -20.27 6.55 1.50
N GLU A 286 -19.88 5.30 1.80
CA GLU A 286 -20.81 4.20 2.09
C GLU A 286 -21.63 4.46 3.36
N ALA A 287 -20.99 4.92 4.44
CA ALA A 287 -21.65 5.20 5.72
C ALA A 287 -22.72 6.31 5.59
N GLU A 288 -22.43 7.34 4.80
CA GLU A 288 -23.32 8.47 4.55
C GLU A 288 -24.32 8.22 3.40
N GLY A 289 -24.24 7.06 2.72
CA GLY A 289 -25.10 6.72 1.59
C GLY A 289 -24.82 7.53 0.32
N PHE A 290 -23.62 8.10 0.17
CA PHE A 290 -23.21 8.82 -1.03
C PHE A 290 -22.88 7.86 -2.18
N ARG A 291 -23.26 8.26 -3.39
CA ARG A 291 -22.78 7.63 -4.62
C ARG A 291 -21.33 8.04 -4.86
N LEU A 292 -20.41 7.08 -4.88
CA LEU A 292 -18.99 7.31 -5.18
C LEU A 292 -18.64 6.72 -6.54
N ASP A 293 -18.15 7.55 -7.47
CA ASP A 293 -17.67 7.06 -8.76
C ASP A 293 -16.29 6.38 -8.62
N PRO A 294 -16.02 5.33 -9.42
CA PRO A 294 -14.73 4.64 -9.40
C PRO A 294 -13.61 5.60 -9.81
N LEU A 295 -12.40 5.35 -9.30
CA LEU A 295 -11.22 6.07 -9.74
C LEU A 295 -11.00 5.82 -11.25
N PRO A 296 -10.53 6.84 -11.99
CA PRO A 296 -10.21 6.66 -13.41
C PRO A 296 -9.15 5.55 -13.54
N ALA A 297 -9.34 4.65 -14.50
CA ALA A 297 -8.33 3.67 -14.85
C ALA A 297 -7.09 4.42 -15.37
N GLU A 298 -5.93 4.15 -14.78
CA GLU A 298 -4.63 4.65 -15.26
C GLU A 298 -4.24 4.03 -16.61
#